data_AF-A0A2W1K605-F1
#
_entry.id   AF-A0A2W1K605-F1
#
_cell.length_a   1.000
_cell.length_b   1.000
_cell.length_c   1.000
_cell.angle_alpha   90.00
_cell.angle_beta   90.00
_cell.angle_gamma   90.00
#
_symmetry.space_group_name_H-M   'P 1'
#
loop_
_entity.id
_entity.type
_entity.pdbx_description
1 polymer ?
#
loop_
_entity_poly.entity_id
_entity_poly.type
_entity_poly.pdbx_seq_one_letter_code
_entity_poly.pdbx_strand_id
1 'polypeptide(L)'
;MKKTVRIVTTAMALAAMATGIPPVEAAMPGDTNAMAKMHMYFAHHSLGFPEHFYQFHPGPHWDLMNSSALRLTPAQIKQEKMLAMGMMQDTERGIMALKKAARQYSEDAKLPNPSIRALTRDVQAVGHAQAYLGYEMIPYHIKGYRLLDPAQRVIYHRLARENWIHKMKMMHG
;
A
#
# COMPACT_ATOMS: atom_id res chain seq x y z
N MET A 1 42.60 -42.85 -31.75
CA MET A 1 42.61 -41.61 -32.57
C MET A 1 41.19 -41.40 -33.08
N LYS A 2 40.42 -40.32 -32.90
CA LYS A 2 40.59 -38.94 -32.42
C LYS A 2 39.27 -38.58 -31.68
N LYS A 3 39.36 -38.21 -30.41
CA LYS A 3 39.09 -36.86 -29.84
C LYS A 3 37.64 -36.35 -29.96
N THR A 4 36.97 -36.48 -28.82
CA THR A 4 35.88 -35.65 -28.30
C THR A 4 36.11 -34.16 -28.57
N VAL A 5 35.13 -33.48 -29.14
CA VAL A 5 35.06 -32.02 -29.18
C VAL A 5 33.73 -31.60 -28.56
N ARG A 6 33.80 -31.02 -27.36
CA ARG A 6 32.72 -30.23 -26.77
C ARG A 6 32.64 -28.92 -27.56
N ILE A 7 31.48 -28.66 -28.16
CA ILE A 7 31.14 -27.32 -28.65
C ILE A 7 30.05 -26.79 -27.73
N VAL A 8 30.44 -25.84 -26.89
CA VAL A 8 29.54 -24.89 -26.25
C VAL A 8 29.08 -23.93 -27.34
N THR A 9 27.78 -23.87 -27.62
CA THR A 9 27.19 -22.74 -28.32
C THR A 9 25.97 -22.25 -27.57
N THR A 10 26.04 -20.97 -27.29
CA THR A 10 25.12 -20.13 -26.54
C THR A 10 23.88 -19.80 -27.38
N ALA A 11 22.73 -19.82 -26.70
CA ALA A 11 21.49 -19.08 -26.97
C ALA A 11 20.79 -19.26 -28.32
N MET A 12 19.53 -19.71 -28.24
CA MET A 12 18.44 -19.01 -28.91
C MET A 12 17.17 -19.13 -28.06
N ALA A 13 16.73 -17.99 -27.53
CA ALA A 13 15.40 -17.81 -27.00
C ALA A 13 14.40 -17.69 -28.17
N LEU A 14 13.32 -18.46 -28.10
CA LEU A 14 12.00 -18.29 -28.72
C LEU A 14 11.25 -19.60 -28.37
N ALA A 15 9.99 -19.68 -27.99
CA ALA A 15 8.92 -18.73 -27.80
C ALA A 15 7.91 -19.48 -26.91
N ALA A 16 7.42 -18.86 -25.85
CA ALA A 16 6.23 -19.32 -25.15
C ALA A 16 5.18 -18.20 -25.21
N MET A 17 4.34 -18.29 -26.23
CA MET A 17 3.01 -17.67 -26.22
C MET A 17 2.13 -18.48 -25.28
N ALA A 18 1.84 -17.97 -24.08
CA ALA A 18 0.70 -18.39 -23.29
C ALA A 18 0.46 -17.40 -22.13
N THR A 19 -0.72 -16.80 -22.13
CA THR A 19 -1.48 -16.29 -20.97
C THR A 19 -0.82 -15.27 -20.02
N GLY A 20 -1.43 -14.07 -19.97
CA GLY A 20 -1.71 -13.38 -18.71
C GLY A 20 -0.60 -12.49 -18.12
N ILE A 21 -0.94 -11.21 -17.98
CA ILE A 21 -0.36 -10.22 -17.04
C ILE A 21 1.13 -9.90 -17.26
N PRO A 22 1.50 -8.68 -17.73
CA PRO A 22 2.90 -8.27 -17.73
C PRO A 22 3.44 -8.23 -16.29
N PRO A 23 4.72 -8.62 -16.07
CA PRO A 23 5.33 -8.74 -14.75
C PRO A 23 5.63 -7.34 -14.19
N VAL A 24 4.60 -6.66 -13.69
CA VAL A 24 4.76 -5.42 -12.92
C VAL A 24 5.05 -5.72 -11.44
N GLU A 25 4.90 -6.98 -11.02
CA GLU A 25 5.33 -7.44 -9.68
C GLU A 25 6.86 -7.48 -9.49
N ALA A 26 7.67 -7.30 -10.55
CA ALA A 26 9.11 -7.52 -10.50
C ALA A 26 9.98 -6.26 -10.31
N ALA A 27 9.47 -5.18 -9.70
CA ALA A 27 10.28 -3.96 -9.52
C ALA A 27 10.07 -3.20 -8.19
N MET A 28 9.72 -3.89 -7.11
CA MET A 28 9.82 -3.35 -5.74
C MET A 28 10.62 -4.35 -4.90
N PRO A 29 11.93 -4.13 -4.64
CA PRO A 29 12.70 -5.02 -3.79
C PRO A 29 12.30 -4.74 -2.33
N GLY A 30 11.27 -5.43 -1.85
CA GLY A 30 10.83 -5.37 -0.47
C GLY A 30 10.55 -6.78 0.03
N ASP A 31 10.98 -7.09 1.26
CA ASP A 31 10.56 -8.31 1.96
C ASP A 31 9.03 -8.31 2.05
N THR A 32 8.39 -9.25 1.35
CA THR A 32 6.93 -9.37 1.28
C THR A 32 6.30 -9.50 2.67
N ASN A 33 7.02 -10.06 3.64
CA ASN A 33 6.58 -10.13 5.04
C ASN A 33 6.61 -8.77 5.74
N ALA A 34 7.59 -7.91 5.43
CA ALA A 34 7.69 -6.58 6.01
C ALA A 34 6.53 -5.69 5.55
N MET A 35 6.19 -5.76 4.26
CA MET A 35 5.04 -5.04 3.69
C MET A 35 3.71 -5.53 4.27
N ALA A 36 3.52 -6.85 4.38
CA ALA A 36 2.32 -7.41 5.01
C ALA A 36 2.15 -6.94 6.46
N LYS A 37 3.25 -6.95 7.25
CA LYS A 37 3.24 -6.45 8.63
C LYS A 37 2.91 -4.96 8.69
N MET A 38 3.43 -4.16 7.76
CA MET A 38 3.15 -2.74 7.69
C MET A 38 1.67 -2.47 7.39
N HIS A 39 1.10 -3.20 6.42
CA HIS A 39 -0.33 -3.10 6.09
C HIS A 39 -1.22 -3.47 7.28
N MET A 40 -0.93 -4.58 7.96
CA MET A 40 -1.68 -4.97 9.17
C MET A 40 -1.57 -3.90 10.26
N TYR A 41 -0.35 -3.39 10.49
CA TYR A 41 -0.13 -2.35 11.50
C TYR A 41 -0.92 -1.08 11.16
N PHE A 42 -0.89 -0.64 9.90
CA PHE A 42 -1.69 0.49 9.44
C PHE A 42 -3.19 0.25 9.65
N ALA A 43 -3.72 -0.89 9.21
CA ALA A 43 -5.15 -1.20 9.32
C ALA A 43 -5.64 -1.11 10.78
N HIS A 44 -4.86 -1.61 11.73
CA HIS A 44 -5.20 -1.54 13.15
C HIS A 44 -5.09 -0.14 13.77
N HIS A 45 -4.33 0.79 13.18
CA HIS A 45 -3.98 2.07 13.82
C HIS A 45 -4.40 3.32 13.00
N SER A 46 -5.21 3.14 11.96
CA SER A 46 -5.64 4.20 11.04
C SER A 46 -7.09 4.64 11.26
N LEU A 47 -7.61 4.51 12.49
CA LEU A 47 -8.96 4.97 12.87
C LEU A 47 -10.08 4.45 11.93
N GLY A 48 -9.96 3.21 11.47
CA GLY A 48 -10.94 2.61 10.56
C GLY A 48 -10.89 3.16 9.13
N PHE A 49 -9.74 3.68 8.68
CA PHE A 49 -9.54 4.13 7.31
C PHE A 49 -9.99 3.09 6.26
N PRO A 50 -9.69 1.78 6.40
CA PRO A 50 -10.18 0.78 5.46
C PRO A 50 -11.70 0.76 5.33
N GLU A 51 -12.40 0.76 6.46
CA GLU A 51 -13.85 0.61 6.56
C GLU A 51 -14.57 1.91 6.26
N HIS A 52 -14.02 3.08 6.55
CA HIS A 52 -14.74 4.34 6.43
C HIS A 52 -14.40 5.11 5.14
N PHE A 53 -13.25 4.83 4.53
CA PHE A 53 -12.77 5.59 3.39
C PHE A 53 -12.31 4.70 2.23
N TYR A 54 -11.40 3.74 2.47
CA TYR A 54 -10.80 2.93 1.41
C TYR A 54 -11.84 2.18 0.57
N GLN A 55 -12.92 1.70 1.18
CA GLN A 55 -13.98 0.98 0.47
C GLN A 55 -14.62 1.80 -0.69
N PHE A 56 -14.62 3.12 -0.58
CA PHE A 56 -15.14 4.03 -1.61
C PHE A 56 -14.04 4.62 -2.48
N HIS A 57 -12.84 4.77 -1.90
CA HIS A 57 -11.69 5.36 -2.54
C HIS A 57 -10.47 4.45 -2.33
N PRO A 58 -10.28 3.38 -3.13
CA PRO A 58 -9.17 2.43 -2.95
C PRO A 58 -7.77 2.96 -3.31
N GLY A 59 -7.69 4.10 -4.00
CA GLY A 59 -6.45 4.87 -4.17
C GLY A 59 -5.44 4.37 -5.22
N PRO A 60 -4.27 5.03 -5.30
CA PRO A 60 -3.40 5.01 -6.48
C PRO A 60 -2.80 3.64 -6.81
N HIS A 61 -2.42 2.85 -5.79
CA HIS A 61 -1.92 1.49 -6.02
C HIS A 61 -3.01 0.59 -6.62
N TRP A 62 -4.25 0.72 -6.13
CA TRP A 62 -5.37 -0.06 -6.65
C TRP A 62 -5.74 0.37 -8.07
N ASP A 63 -5.65 1.66 -8.37
CA ASP A 63 -5.86 2.19 -9.73
C ASP A 63 -4.87 1.62 -10.73
N LEU A 64 -3.60 1.47 -10.34
CA LEU A 64 -2.57 0.81 -11.15
C LEU A 64 -2.90 -0.66 -11.41
N MET A 65 -3.35 -1.40 -10.39
CA MET A 65 -3.75 -2.81 -10.53
C MET A 65 -4.97 -2.98 -11.45
N ASN A 66 -5.83 -1.97 -11.52
CA ASN A 66 -7.02 -1.95 -12.38
C ASN A 66 -6.82 -1.14 -13.66
N SER A 67 -5.57 -0.80 -14.01
CA SER A 67 -5.26 0.14 -15.09
C SER A 67 -5.86 -0.26 -16.44
N SER A 68 -5.90 -1.55 -16.77
CA SER A 68 -6.53 -2.07 -17.99
C SER A 68 -8.05 -1.87 -17.98
N ALA A 69 -8.71 -2.20 -16.87
CA ALA A 69 -10.16 -2.06 -16.74
C ALA A 69 -10.59 -0.58 -16.72
N LEU A 70 -9.80 0.27 -16.07
CA LEU A 70 -9.96 1.72 -16.06
C LEU A 70 -9.48 2.39 -17.36
N ARG A 71 -8.86 1.64 -18.27
CA ARG A 71 -8.27 2.15 -19.52
C ARG A 71 -7.39 3.38 -19.27
N LEU A 72 -6.53 3.31 -18.26
CA LEU A 72 -5.68 4.43 -17.87
C LEU A 72 -4.73 4.80 -19.02
N THR A 73 -4.62 6.10 -19.28
CA THR A 73 -3.64 6.63 -20.22
C THR A 73 -2.22 6.48 -19.65
N PRO A 74 -1.17 6.49 -20.50
CA PRO A 74 0.21 6.50 -20.01
C PRO A 74 0.51 7.65 -19.05
N ALA A 75 -0.11 8.82 -19.26
CA ALA A 75 0.04 9.98 -18.38
C ALA A 75 -0.59 9.73 -17.00
N GLN A 76 -1.80 9.17 -16.96
CA GLN A 76 -2.46 8.78 -15.70
C GLN A 76 -1.63 7.72 -14.95
N ILE A 77 -1.17 6.67 -15.63
CA ILE A 77 -0.31 5.64 -15.03
C ILE A 77 0.96 6.24 -14.40
N LYS A 78 1.60 7.20 -15.08
CA LYS A 78 2.78 7.90 -14.54
C LYS A 78 2.43 8.66 -13.25
N GLN A 79 1.31 9.38 -13.24
CA GLN A 79 0.87 10.14 -12.07
C GLN A 79 0.50 9.22 -10.90
N GLU A 80 -0.23 8.13 -11.15
CA GLU A 80 -0.60 7.15 -10.13
C GLU A 80 0.63 6.50 -9.49
N LYS A 81 1.69 6.19 -10.27
CA LYS A 81 2.95 5.68 -9.72
C LYS A 81 3.60 6.68 -8.75
N MET A 82 3.63 7.97 -9.08
CA MET A 82 4.18 8.99 -8.20
C MET A 82 3.35 9.13 -6.91
N LEU A 83 2.02 9.10 -7.04
CA LEU A 83 1.11 9.15 -5.90
C LEU A 83 1.29 7.93 -4.99
N ALA A 84 1.38 6.72 -5.55
CA ALA A 84 1.57 5.49 -4.78
C ALA A 84 2.90 5.48 -4.02
N MET A 85 4.00 5.94 -4.64
CA MET A 85 5.29 6.05 -3.98
C MET A 85 5.28 7.08 -2.85
N GLY A 86 4.73 8.27 -3.08
CA GLY A 86 4.65 9.32 -2.06
C GLY A 86 3.79 8.90 -0.87
N MET A 87 2.64 8.28 -1.16
CA MET A 87 1.76 7.70 -0.15
C MET A 87 2.50 6.69 0.71
N MET A 88 3.17 5.70 0.11
CA MET A 88 3.94 4.69 0.85
C MET A 88 4.99 5.32 1.77
N GLN A 89 5.75 6.31 1.28
CA GLN A 89 6.78 6.99 2.07
C GLN A 89 6.21 7.75 3.27
N ASP A 90 5.07 8.43 3.10
CA ASP A 90 4.42 9.19 4.16
C ASP A 90 3.72 8.27 5.18
N THR A 91 3.12 7.16 4.72
CA THR A 91 2.58 6.09 5.58
C THR A 91 3.69 5.47 6.43
N GLU A 92 4.82 5.09 5.82
CA GLU A 92 5.99 4.54 6.52
C GLU A 92 6.48 5.48 7.62
N ARG A 93 6.60 6.77 7.30
CA ARG A 93 6.99 7.80 8.28
C ARG A 93 5.99 7.88 9.44
N GLY A 94 4.70 7.87 9.14
CA GLY A 94 3.64 7.86 10.16
C GLY A 94 3.71 6.64 11.08
N ILE A 95 3.94 5.46 10.52
CA ILE A 95 4.08 4.21 11.27
C ILE A 95 5.30 4.25 12.18
N MET A 96 6.43 4.76 11.69
CA MET A 96 7.62 4.94 12.54
C MET A 96 7.37 5.94 13.67
N ALA A 97 6.68 7.04 13.40
CA ALA A 97 6.32 8.03 14.42
C ALA A 97 5.40 7.43 15.50
N LEU A 98 4.39 6.65 15.10
CA LEU A 98 3.50 5.96 16.03
C LEU A 98 4.25 4.94 16.90
N LYS A 99 5.09 4.10 16.29
CA LYS A 99 5.93 3.14 17.02
C LYS A 99 6.84 3.83 18.03
N LYS A 100 7.44 4.96 17.64
CA LYS A 100 8.28 5.77 18.53
C LYS A 100 7.48 6.33 19.71
N ALA A 101 6.31 6.91 19.46
CA ALA A 101 5.45 7.46 20.51
C ALA A 101 4.98 6.36 21.48
N ALA A 102 4.54 5.21 20.95
CA ALA A 102 4.11 4.07 21.77
C ALA A 102 5.26 3.51 22.62
N ARG A 103 6.48 3.43 22.05
CA ARG A 103 7.67 3.03 22.81
C ARG A 103 7.97 4.03 23.93
N GLN A 104 7.98 5.33 23.65
CA GLN A 104 8.25 6.35 24.66
C GLN A 104 7.26 6.25 25.83
N TYR A 105 5.96 6.16 25.52
CA TYR A 105 4.93 5.97 26.54
C TYR A 105 5.19 4.73 27.40
N SER A 106 5.53 3.60 26.76
CA SER A 106 5.81 2.36 27.48
C SER A 106 7.07 2.45 28.36
N GLU A 107 8.12 3.13 27.91
CA GLU A 107 9.35 3.29 28.70
C GLU A 107 9.13 4.23 29.90
N ASP A 108 8.44 5.36 29.70
CA ASP A 108 8.17 6.30 30.80
C ASP A 108 7.20 5.69 31.83
N ALA A 109 6.29 4.80 31.41
CA ALA A 109 5.40 4.06 32.30
C ALA A 109 6.12 3.02 33.17
N LYS A 110 7.30 2.54 32.76
CA LYS A 110 8.10 1.56 33.51
C LYS A 110 9.01 2.19 34.57
N LEU A 111 9.12 3.53 34.59
CA LEU A 111 9.96 4.22 35.57
C LEU A 111 9.47 3.95 37.00
N PRO A 112 10.37 3.82 38.00
CA PRO A 112 9.97 3.58 39.39
C PRO A 112 9.07 4.67 40.00
N ASN A 113 9.14 5.90 39.47
CA ASN A 113 8.28 7.02 39.86
C ASN A 113 7.84 7.79 38.60
N PRO A 114 6.82 7.29 37.87
CA PRO A 114 6.43 7.85 36.59
C PRO A 114 5.72 9.20 36.77
N SER A 115 5.98 10.15 35.86
CA SER A 115 5.35 11.47 35.91
C SER A 115 3.99 11.47 35.22
N ILE A 116 2.93 11.84 35.93
CA ILE A 116 1.58 12.02 35.34
C ILE A 116 1.65 12.94 34.12
N ARG A 117 2.36 14.07 34.21
CA ARG A 117 2.49 15.04 33.11
C ARG A 117 3.24 14.46 31.90
N ALA A 118 4.24 13.61 32.12
CA ALA A 118 4.95 12.95 31.01
C ALA A 118 4.01 11.94 30.33
N LEU A 119 3.43 11.02 31.10
CA LEU A 119 2.52 10.00 30.59
C LEU A 119 1.33 10.57 29.83
N THR A 120 0.69 11.63 30.33
CA THR A 120 -0.41 12.28 29.60
C THR A 120 0.05 12.82 28.24
N ARG A 121 1.24 13.39 28.17
CA ARG A 121 1.81 13.91 26.92
C ARG A 121 2.14 12.78 25.94
N ASP A 122 2.68 11.67 26.43
CA ASP A 122 3.03 10.54 25.58
C ASP A 122 1.78 9.88 24.99
N VAL A 123 0.71 9.73 25.79
CA VAL A 123 -0.59 9.25 25.30
C VAL A 123 -1.16 10.19 24.24
N GLN A 124 -1.08 11.52 24.45
CA GLN A 124 -1.47 12.49 23.43
C GLN A 124 -0.65 12.34 22.14
N ALA A 125 0.67 12.13 22.25
CA ALA A 125 1.54 11.90 21.10
C ALA A 125 1.16 10.62 20.33
N VAL A 126 0.82 9.53 21.04
CA VAL A 126 0.29 8.30 20.43
C VAL A 126 -1.01 8.59 19.68
N GLY A 127 -1.97 9.27 20.32
CA GLY A 127 -3.24 9.63 19.70
C GLY A 127 -3.08 10.51 18.45
N HIS A 128 -2.19 11.50 18.49
CA HIS A 128 -1.88 12.33 17.33
C HIS A 128 -1.24 11.52 16.19
N ALA A 129 -0.35 10.58 16.49
CA ALA A 129 0.25 9.72 15.48
C ALA A 129 -0.76 8.74 14.84
N GLN A 130 -1.71 8.21 15.63
CA GLN A 130 -2.83 7.43 15.08
C GLN A 130 -3.75 8.28 14.20
N ALA A 131 -4.08 9.49 14.64
CA ALA A 131 -4.88 10.43 13.85
C ALA A 131 -4.19 10.78 12.52
N TYR A 132 -2.87 11.00 12.53
CA TYR A 132 -2.07 11.19 11.32
C TYR A 132 -2.25 10.03 10.33
N LEU A 133 -2.09 8.79 10.79
CA LEU A 133 -2.31 7.61 9.93
C LEU A 133 -3.75 7.50 9.43
N GLY A 134 -4.73 7.98 10.19
CA GLY A 134 -6.13 7.99 9.77
C GLY A 134 -6.44 8.95 8.61
N TYR A 135 -5.64 10.01 8.41
CA TYR A 135 -5.90 10.99 7.34
C TYR A 135 -4.81 11.09 6.27
N GLU A 136 -3.57 10.64 6.51
CA GLU A 136 -2.44 10.93 5.61
C GLU A 136 -2.63 10.38 4.19
N MET A 137 -3.31 9.24 4.05
CA MET A 137 -3.54 8.63 2.73
C MET A 137 -4.66 9.33 1.94
N ILE A 138 -5.58 10.04 2.63
CA ILE A 138 -6.78 10.63 2.01
C ILE A 138 -6.42 11.53 0.81
N PRO A 139 -5.47 12.49 0.93
CA PRO A 139 -5.08 13.33 -0.21
C PRO A 139 -4.58 12.53 -1.41
N TYR A 140 -3.83 11.45 -1.21
CA TYR A 140 -3.31 10.62 -2.31
C TYR A 140 -4.45 9.90 -3.05
N HIS A 141 -5.38 9.34 -2.31
CA HIS A 141 -6.54 8.64 -2.85
C HIS A 141 -7.47 9.58 -3.63
N ILE A 142 -7.72 10.78 -3.09
CA ILE A 142 -8.55 11.78 -3.78
C ILE A 142 -7.82 12.36 -5.01
N LYS A 143 -6.49 12.53 -4.95
CA LYS A 143 -5.70 12.96 -6.11
C LYS A 143 -5.76 11.92 -7.24
N GLY A 144 -5.58 10.63 -6.95
CA GLY A 144 -5.72 9.54 -7.93
C GLY A 144 -7.10 9.54 -8.59
N TYR A 145 -8.15 9.54 -7.77
CA TYR A 145 -9.54 9.62 -8.27
C TYR A 145 -9.80 10.83 -9.18
N ARG A 146 -9.19 11.98 -8.90
CA ARG A 146 -9.33 13.20 -9.72
C ARG A 146 -8.63 13.10 -11.07
N LEU A 147 -7.64 12.22 -11.24
CA LEU A 147 -6.99 11.97 -12.53
C LEU A 147 -7.92 11.28 -13.53
N LEU A 148 -8.94 10.58 -13.03
CA LEU A 148 -9.90 9.84 -13.86
C LEU A 148 -10.89 10.78 -14.55
N ASP A 149 -11.21 10.48 -15.80
CA ASP A 149 -12.29 11.12 -16.54
C ASP A 149 -13.68 10.62 -16.07
N PRO A 150 -14.79 11.27 -16.49
CA PRO A 150 -16.14 10.87 -16.06
C PRO A 150 -16.50 9.41 -16.35
N ALA A 151 -16.09 8.85 -17.50
CA ALA A 151 -16.38 7.46 -17.85
C ALA A 151 -15.56 6.48 -16.98
N GLN A 152 -14.29 6.80 -16.73
CA GLN A 152 -13.42 6.03 -15.85
C GLN A 152 -13.95 6.03 -14.40
N ARG A 153 -14.49 7.14 -13.91
CA ARG A 153 -15.07 7.24 -12.55
C ARG A 153 -16.27 6.34 -12.36
N VAL A 154 -17.08 6.11 -13.39
CA VAL A 154 -18.20 5.15 -13.33
C VAL A 154 -17.68 3.72 -13.17
N ILE A 155 -16.65 3.36 -13.94
CA ILE A 155 -16.00 2.03 -13.84
C ILE A 155 -15.34 1.86 -12.47
N TYR A 156 -14.64 2.89 -12.00
CA TYR A 156 -13.98 2.92 -10.69
C TYR A 156 -14.94 2.57 -9.56
N HIS A 157 -16.08 3.27 -9.47
CA HIS A 157 -17.04 3.05 -8.38
C HIS A 157 -17.66 1.65 -8.40
N ARG A 158 -17.92 1.11 -9.59
CA ARG A 158 -18.40 -0.28 -9.73
C ARG A 158 -17.35 -1.27 -9.23
N LEU A 159 -16.11 -1.16 -9.71
CA LEU A 159 -15.01 -2.05 -9.34
C LEU A 159 -14.65 -1.94 -7.84
N ALA A 160 -14.65 -0.73 -7.28
CA ALA A 160 -14.38 -0.50 -5.85
C ALA A 160 -15.41 -1.22 -4.98
N ARG A 161 -16.70 -1.10 -5.33
CA ARG A 161 -17.80 -1.79 -4.64
C ARG A 161 -17.68 -3.32 -4.73
N GLU A 162 -17.40 -3.85 -5.91
CA GLU A 162 -17.22 -5.30 -6.13
C GLU A 162 -16.05 -5.84 -5.32
N ASN A 163 -14.91 -5.14 -5.32
CA ASN A 163 -13.73 -5.46 -4.52
C ASN A 163 -14.04 -5.48 -3.02
N TRP A 164 -14.80 -4.50 -2.51
CA TRP A 164 -15.20 -4.47 -1.10
C TRP A 164 -16.10 -5.65 -0.73
N ILE A 165 -17.12 -5.94 -1.54
CA ILE A 165 -18.02 -7.09 -1.32
C ILE A 165 -17.21 -8.40 -1.30
N HIS A 166 -16.26 -8.55 -2.23
CA HIS A 166 -15.40 -9.73 -2.26
C HIS A 166 -14.53 -9.84 -1.00
N LYS A 167 -13.87 -8.75 -0.58
CA LYS A 167 -13.08 -8.72 0.66
C LYS A 167 -13.92 -9.09 1.88
N MET A 168 -15.12 -8.53 2.03
CA MET A 168 -16.00 -8.83 3.15
C MET A 168 -16.41 -10.31 3.21
N LYS A 169 -16.67 -10.94 2.04
CA LYS A 169 -16.95 -12.39 1.98
C LYS A 169 -15.77 -13.23 2.47
N MET A 170 -14.54 -12.85 2.12
CA MET A 170 -13.32 -13.56 2.52
C MET A 170 -12.99 -13.38 4.01
N MET A 171 -13.50 -12.33 4.66
CA MET A 171 -13.28 -12.08 6.10
C MET A 171 -14.34 -12.73 7.00
N HIS A 172 -15.48 -13.14 6.45
CA HIS A 172 -16.62 -13.69 7.19
C HIS A 172 -17.05 -15.10 6.76
N GLY A 173 -16.35 -15.71 5.79
CA GLY A 173 -16.57 -17.08 5.35
C GLY A 173 -15.39 -17.96 5.73
#